data_AF-A0A355FXU6-F1
#
_entry.id   AF-A0A355FXU6-F1
#
_cell.length_a   1.000
_cell.length_b   1.000
_cell.length_c   1.000
_cell.angle_alpha   90.00
_cell.angle_beta   90.00
_cell.angle_gamma   90.00
#
_symmetry.space_group_name_H-M   'P 1'
#
loop_
_entity.id
_entity.type
_entity.pdbx_description
1 polymer ?
#
loop_
_entity_poly.entity_id
_entity_poly.type
_entity_poly.pdbx_seq_one_letter_code
_entity_poly.pdbx_strand_id
1 'polypeptide(L)'
;MEEQDGYINYPQTPWYEEKENWLYIGGGVLLVVLIVVGSVWFVRSRSAARQMAVEEAQVVEETRGRLNGDLAACEGASDVEGCREDEVRQAAAQAGSIELCQSLSLEAYASCVTDVAVKKQHLESCGALEDPMPCRDRVSFAIAKSERNYGGCERIKDEVLRGSCRDRLIGAAFASGQSCASTHLSEEACLIIELRAQAVGTGDVSVCDRMPTPASAEECVLDMSESDLDRDGLPALQEIELGTDPNNLDTDGDGFGDLEEVENGYNPLGEGRIE
;
A
#
# COMPACT_ATOMS: atom_id res chain seq x y z
N MET A 1 62.86 21.40 -68.37
CA MET A 1 63.18 20.22 -69.18
C MET A 1 63.20 19.08 -68.19
N GLU A 2 62.05 18.42 -68.05
CA GLU A 2 61.77 17.02 -68.49
C GLU A 2 61.61 16.22 -67.19
N GLU A 3 60.69 15.29 -66.93
CA GLU A 3 59.82 14.36 -67.68
C GLU A 3 58.65 14.00 -66.71
N GLN A 4 57.39 13.88 -67.13
CA GLN A 4 56.67 12.61 -67.48
C GLN A 4 56.76 11.51 -66.40
N ASP A 5 55.77 10.70 -66.07
CA ASP A 5 54.35 10.51 -66.37
C ASP A 5 53.92 9.32 -65.49
N GLY A 6 52.63 9.12 -65.24
CA GLY A 6 52.14 7.78 -64.89
C GLY A 6 50.92 7.69 -63.98
N TYR A 7 49.77 8.20 -64.42
CA TYR A 7 48.48 7.71 -63.91
C TYR A 7 48.01 6.55 -64.79
N ILE A 8 47.82 5.37 -64.18
CA ILE A 8 47.15 4.24 -64.82
C ILE A 8 45.68 4.28 -64.40
N ASN A 9 44.79 4.42 -65.38
CA ASN A 9 43.34 4.39 -65.23
C ASN A 9 42.82 2.97 -65.50
N TYR A 10 41.93 2.45 -64.65
CA TYR A 10 41.21 1.20 -64.87
C TYR A 10 39.73 1.46 -65.20
N PRO A 11 39.13 0.71 -66.16
CA PRO A 11 37.84 1.02 -66.75
C PRO A 11 36.64 0.66 -65.86
N GLN A 12 35.57 1.44 -66.01
CA GLN A 12 34.29 1.25 -65.32
C GLN A 12 33.44 0.15 -65.99
N THR A 13 32.67 -0.60 -65.19
CA THR A 13 31.66 -1.57 -65.68
C THR A 13 30.24 -1.07 -65.40
N PRO A 14 29.23 -1.43 -66.22
CA PRO A 14 28.03 -0.63 -66.45
C PRO A 14 26.74 -1.18 -65.80
N TRP A 15 26.79 -1.81 -64.63
CA TRP A 15 25.64 -2.54 -64.07
C TRP A 15 24.96 -1.88 -62.86
N TYR A 16 25.21 -0.59 -62.61
CA TYR A 16 24.79 0.10 -61.37
C TYR A 16 23.83 1.27 -61.62
N GLU A 17 22.75 1.09 -62.40
CA GLU A 17 21.75 2.18 -62.55
C GLU A 17 20.29 1.76 -62.28
N GLU A 18 20.00 0.47 -62.03
CA GLU A 18 18.59 0.04 -61.88
C GLU A 18 18.13 -0.23 -60.43
N LYS A 19 19.04 -0.18 -59.44
CA LYS A 19 18.71 -0.46 -58.03
C LYS A 19 18.26 0.75 -57.20
N GLU A 20 18.47 1.97 -57.68
CA GLU A 20 18.18 3.16 -56.87
C GLU A 20 16.68 3.49 -56.84
N ASN A 21 15.91 3.22 -57.90
CA ASN A 21 14.47 3.55 -57.93
C ASN A 21 13.62 2.71 -56.96
N TRP A 22 13.93 1.43 -56.74
CA TRP A 22 13.15 0.57 -55.83
C TRP A 22 13.34 0.93 -54.35
N LEU A 23 14.53 1.44 -53.98
CA LEU A 23 14.82 1.91 -52.62
C LEU A 23 14.11 3.23 -52.30
N TYR A 24 14.05 4.17 -53.24
CA TYR A 24 13.29 5.42 -53.06
C TYR A 24 11.76 5.19 -53.05
N ILE A 25 11.25 4.33 -53.92
CA ILE A 25 9.81 4.01 -53.96
C ILE A 25 9.41 3.20 -52.72
N GLY A 26 10.19 2.20 -52.32
CA GLY A 26 9.93 1.39 -51.13
C GLY A 26 10.05 2.19 -49.82
N GLY A 27 11.07 3.05 -49.71
CA GLY A 27 11.25 3.94 -48.56
C GLY A 27 10.18 5.02 -48.46
N GLY A 28 9.76 5.61 -49.58
CA GLY A 28 8.68 6.58 -49.64
C GLY A 28 7.34 5.99 -49.21
N VAL A 29 7.01 4.78 -49.67
CA VAL A 29 5.77 4.09 -49.27
C VAL A 29 5.78 3.73 -47.78
N LEU A 30 6.92 3.25 -47.24
CA LEU A 30 7.04 2.96 -45.81
C LEU A 30 6.86 4.21 -44.94
N LEU A 31 7.47 5.33 -45.33
CA LEU A 31 7.36 6.60 -44.61
C LEU A 31 5.92 7.13 -44.62
N VAL A 32 5.23 7.06 -45.77
CA VAL A 32 3.81 7.42 -45.87
C VAL A 32 2.94 6.50 -45.01
N VAL A 33 3.19 5.19 -45.00
CA VAL A 33 2.48 4.24 -44.12
C VAL A 33 2.71 4.58 -42.66
N LEU A 34 3.93 4.89 -42.23
CA LEU A 34 4.23 5.29 -40.85
C LEU A 34 3.55 6.61 -40.46
N ILE A 35 3.48 7.58 -41.37
CA ILE A 35 2.77 8.85 -41.14
C ILE A 35 1.26 8.61 -41.04
N VAL A 36 0.68 7.77 -41.92
CA VAL A 36 -0.75 7.44 -41.89
C VAL A 36 -1.09 6.65 -40.62
N VAL A 37 -0.30 5.63 -40.27
CA VAL A 37 -0.51 4.84 -39.04
C VAL A 37 -0.32 5.71 -37.80
N GLY A 38 0.73 6.54 -37.77
CA GLY A 38 0.98 7.48 -36.68
C GLY A 38 -0.13 8.54 -36.53
N SER A 39 -0.64 9.09 -37.63
CA SER A 39 -1.75 10.06 -37.60
C SER A 39 -3.08 9.41 -37.19
N VAL A 40 -3.39 8.20 -37.67
CA VAL A 40 -4.57 7.44 -37.23
C VAL A 40 -4.47 7.07 -35.75
N TRP A 41 -3.32 6.58 -35.29
CA TRP A 41 -3.08 6.28 -33.88
C TRP A 41 -3.19 7.53 -33.01
N PHE A 42 -2.62 8.66 -33.44
CA PHE A 42 -2.68 9.93 -32.73
C PHE A 42 -4.13 10.47 -32.64
N VAL A 43 -4.90 10.40 -33.74
CA VAL A 43 -6.32 10.79 -33.75
C VAL A 43 -7.12 9.88 -32.82
N ARG A 44 -6.89 8.56 -32.85
CA ARG A 44 -7.60 7.58 -32.01
C ARG A 44 -7.25 7.72 -30.52
N SER A 45 -5.98 8.02 -30.22
CA SER A 45 -5.51 8.30 -28.86
C SER A 45 -6.17 9.57 -28.31
N ARG A 46 -6.22 10.65 -29.11
CA ARG A 46 -6.95 11.87 -28.73
C ARG A 46 -8.46 11.65 -28.59
N SER A 47 -9.08 10.81 -29.44
CA SER A 47 -10.51 10.53 -29.30
C SER A 47 -10.81 9.75 -28.01
N ALA A 48 -9.95 8.81 -27.61
CA ALA A 48 -10.10 8.07 -26.36
C ALA A 48 -9.91 8.97 -25.13
N ALA A 49 -8.88 9.83 -25.13
CA ALA A 49 -8.67 10.80 -24.06
C ALA A 49 -9.84 11.79 -23.92
N ARG A 50 -10.41 12.24 -25.05
CA ARG A 50 -11.62 13.07 -25.05
C ARG A 50 -12.84 12.35 -24.49
N GLN A 51 -13.02 11.07 -24.81
CA GLN A 51 -14.15 10.28 -24.29
C GLN A 51 -14.05 10.12 -22.76
N MET A 52 -12.86 9.80 -22.24
CA MET A 52 -12.64 9.72 -20.78
C MET A 52 -12.91 11.05 -20.07
N ALA A 53 -12.46 12.17 -20.63
CA ALA A 53 -12.72 13.49 -20.06
C ALA A 53 -14.22 13.87 -20.09
N VAL A 54 -14.96 13.47 -21.13
CA VAL A 54 -16.41 13.67 -21.21
C VAL A 54 -17.13 12.82 -20.17
N GLU A 55 -16.72 11.58 -19.98
CA GLU A 55 -17.30 10.66 -19.00
C GLU A 55 -17.07 11.16 -17.55
N GLU A 56 -15.85 11.56 -17.20
CA GLU A 56 -15.58 12.17 -15.89
C GLU A 56 -16.42 13.44 -15.67
N ALA A 57 -16.53 14.32 -16.67
CA ALA A 57 -17.36 15.53 -16.56
C ALA A 57 -18.85 15.22 -16.38
N GLN A 58 -19.37 14.18 -17.05
CA GLN A 58 -20.75 13.73 -16.88
C GLN A 58 -21.01 13.20 -15.48
N VAL A 59 -20.09 12.39 -14.94
CA VAL A 59 -20.18 11.86 -13.57
C VAL A 59 -20.22 13.00 -12.54
N VAL A 60 -19.39 14.04 -12.73
CA VAL A 60 -19.38 15.20 -11.83
C VAL A 60 -20.71 15.95 -11.85
N GLU A 61 -21.27 16.19 -13.03
CA GLU A 61 -22.53 16.93 -13.16
C GLU A 61 -23.73 16.15 -12.60
N GLU A 62 -23.78 14.84 -12.85
CA GLU A 62 -24.79 13.96 -12.25
C GLU A 62 -24.68 13.96 -10.71
N THR A 63 -23.45 13.87 -10.20
CA THR A 63 -23.18 13.89 -8.75
C THR A 63 -23.58 15.23 -8.13
N ARG A 64 -23.30 16.35 -8.81
CA ARG A 64 -23.73 17.69 -8.37
C ARG A 64 -25.26 17.80 -8.32
N GLY A 65 -25.96 17.21 -9.28
CA GLY A 65 -27.42 17.14 -9.28
C GLY A 65 -27.98 16.42 -8.05
N ARG A 66 -27.38 15.30 -7.67
CA ARG A 66 -27.76 14.52 -6.46
C ARG A 66 -27.43 15.26 -5.17
N LEU A 67 -26.23 15.83 -5.09
CA LEU A 67 -25.74 16.58 -3.93
C LEU A 67 -26.70 17.71 -3.52
N ASN A 68 -27.34 18.40 -4.47
CA ASN A 68 -28.31 19.44 -4.13
C ASN A 68 -29.51 18.90 -3.32
N GLY A 69 -29.95 17.67 -3.61
CA GLY A 69 -30.99 16.99 -2.85
C GLY A 69 -30.50 16.56 -1.46
N ASP A 70 -29.29 16.02 -1.39
CA ASP A 70 -28.68 15.57 -0.13
C ASP A 70 -28.41 16.76 0.81
N LEU A 71 -27.95 17.90 0.30
CA LEU A 71 -27.76 19.14 1.06
C LEU A 71 -29.07 19.73 1.60
N ALA A 72 -30.20 19.49 0.95
CA ALA A 72 -31.51 19.90 1.45
C ALA A 72 -31.96 19.02 2.63
N ALA A 73 -31.57 17.74 2.65
CA ALA A 73 -31.85 16.84 3.77
C ALA A 73 -31.11 17.27 5.06
N CYS A 74 -29.98 17.97 4.93
CA CYS A 74 -29.22 18.50 6.07
C CYS A 74 -29.93 19.63 6.84
N GLU A 75 -30.99 20.26 6.31
CA GLU A 75 -31.69 21.36 7.01
C GLU A 75 -32.34 20.93 8.33
N GLY A 76 -32.62 19.63 8.50
CA GLY A 76 -33.17 19.04 9.72
C GLY A 76 -32.12 18.50 10.70
N ALA A 77 -30.83 18.58 10.39
CA ALA A 77 -29.77 18.02 11.21
C ALA A 77 -29.50 18.89 12.47
N SER A 78 -29.05 18.24 13.54
CA SER A 78 -28.58 18.95 14.75
C SER A 78 -27.31 19.77 14.50
N ASP A 79 -26.49 19.31 13.55
CA ASP A 79 -25.31 20.01 13.04
C ASP A 79 -25.43 20.12 11.52
N VAL A 80 -25.98 21.24 11.06
CA VAL A 80 -26.24 21.50 9.64
C VAL A 80 -24.95 21.69 8.87
N GLU A 81 -23.94 22.34 9.48
CA GLU A 81 -22.66 22.61 8.82
C GLU A 81 -21.88 21.32 8.64
N GLY A 82 -21.71 20.52 9.70
CA GLY A 82 -21.05 19.22 9.63
C GLY A 82 -21.73 18.26 8.65
N CYS A 83 -23.07 18.21 8.65
CA CYS A 83 -23.82 17.41 7.67
C CYS A 83 -23.50 17.82 6.23
N ARG A 84 -23.51 19.13 5.94
CA ARG A 84 -23.22 19.62 4.59
C ARG A 84 -21.78 19.36 4.18
N GLU A 85 -20.82 19.52 5.08
CA GLU A 85 -19.42 19.20 4.80
C GLU A 85 -19.24 17.71 4.46
N ASP A 86 -19.86 16.82 5.23
CA ASP A 86 -19.79 15.38 5.00
C ASP A 86 -20.44 14.96 3.67
N GLU A 87 -21.58 15.53 3.31
CA GLU A 87 -22.23 15.27 2.02
C GLU A 87 -21.35 15.71 0.84
N VAL A 88 -20.78 16.93 0.91
CA VAL A 88 -19.87 17.42 -0.14
C VAL A 88 -18.63 16.53 -0.25
N ARG A 89 -18.02 16.13 0.88
CA ARG A 89 -16.85 15.24 0.89
C ARG A 89 -17.15 13.88 0.26
N GLN A 90 -18.27 13.27 0.63
CA GLN A 90 -18.69 11.99 0.06
C GLN A 90 -18.97 12.10 -1.44
N ALA A 91 -19.70 13.12 -1.86
CA ALA A 91 -20.00 13.38 -3.27
C ALA A 91 -18.71 13.62 -4.08
N ALA A 92 -17.81 14.45 -3.58
CA ALA A 92 -16.51 14.72 -4.20
C ALA A 92 -15.69 13.43 -4.37
N ALA A 93 -15.59 12.62 -3.32
CA ALA A 93 -14.85 11.37 -3.35
C ALA A 93 -15.47 10.36 -4.34
N GLN A 94 -16.80 10.22 -4.36
CA GLN A 94 -17.51 9.36 -5.30
C GLN A 94 -17.31 9.78 -6.76
N ALA A 95 -17.39 11.08 -7.04
CA ALA A 95 -17.16 11.62 -8.38
C ALA A 95 -15.67 11.63 -8.77
N GLY A 96 -14.76 11.49 -7.80
CA GLY A 96 -13.33 11.63 -8.04
C GLY A 96 -12.92 13.05 -8.46
N SER A 97 -13.65 14.07 -8.01
CA SER A 97 -13.45 15.46 -8.44
C SER A 97 -13.21 16.41 -7.27
N ILE A 98 -12.04 17.05 -7.31
CA ILE A 98 -11.61 18.05 -6.32
C ILE A 98 -12.40 19.36 -6.48
N GLU A 99 -12.99 19.62 -7.66
CA GLU A 99 -13.77 20.84 -7.90
C GLU A 99 -14.99 20.95 -6.96
N LEU A 100 -15.57 19.81 -6.58
CA LEU A 100 -16.69 19.76 -5.63
C LEU A 100 -16.26 20.17 -4.21
N CYS A 101 -14.99 20.08 -3.86
CA CYS A 101 -14.48 20.49 -2.56
C CYS A 101 -14.39 22.03 -2.39
N GLN A 102 -14.42 22.81 -3.48
CA GLN A 102 -14.11 24.26 -3.45
C GLN A 102 -15.11 25.09 -2.65
N SER A 103 -16.31 24.57 -2.38
CA SER A 103 -17.32 25.25 -1.56
C SER A 103 -17.08 25.12 -0.05
N LEU A 104 -16.09 24.33 0.37
CA LEU A 104 -15.82 24.03 1.77
C LEU A 104 -14.89 25.07 2.43
N SER A 105 -14.87 25.07 3.77
CA SER A 105 -13.87 25.76 4.57
C SER A 105 -12.45 25.26 4.24
N LEU A 106 -11.40 26.01 4.60
CA LEU A 106 -10.02 25.60 4.29
C LEU A 106 -9.63 24.26 4.92
N GLU A 107 -10.07 24.00 6.16
CA GLU A 107 -9.80 22.74 6.87
C GLU A 107 -10.60 21.58 6.24
N ALA A 108 -11.87 21.80 5.91
CA ALA A 108 -12.70 20.79 5.25
C ALA A 108 -12.28 20.54 3.80
N TYR A 109 -11.75 21.54 3.10
CA TYR A 109 -11.17 21.40 1.76
C TYR A 109 -10.02 20.40 1.76
N ALA A 110 -9.07 20.52 2.69
CA ALA A 110 -7.92 19.62 2.77
C ALA A 110 -8.35 18.15 3.02
N SER A 111 -9.32 17.97 3.91
CA SER A 111 -9.91 16.65 4.19
C SER A 111 -10.63 16.08 2.96
N CYS A 112 -11.42 16.90 2.27
CA CYS A 112 -12.14 16.54 1.05
C CYS A 112 -11.21 16.09 -0.08
N VAL A 113 -10.17 16.88 -0.38
CA VAL A 113 -9.17 16.53 -1.41
C VAL A 113 -8.49 15.20 -1.06
N THR A 114 -8.19 14.98 0.22
CA THR A 114 -7.57 13.73 0.66
C THR A 114 -8.51 12.54 0.45
N ASP A 115 -9.80 12.68 0.75
CA ASP A 115 -10.77 11.60 0.53
C ASP A 115 -10.94 11.28 -0.96
N VAL A 116 -10.94 12.30 -1.82
CA VAL A 116 -10.90 12.14 -3.29
C VAL A 116 -9.64 11.37 -3.71
N ALA A 117 -8.47 11.81 -3.24
CA ALA A 117 -7.19 11.21 -3.60
C ALA A 117 -7.09 9.74 -3.13
N VAL A 118 -7.58 9.44 -1.92
CA VAL A 118 -7.63 8.09 -1.35
C VAL A 118 -8.58 7.20 -2.16
N LYS A 119 -9.76 7.71 -2.52
CA LYS A 119 -10.74 6.96 -3.30
C LYS A 119 -10.24 6.64 -4.72
N LYS A 120 -9.56 7.59 -5.38
CA LYS A 120 -8.92 7.39 -6.69
C LYS A 120 -7.61 6.61 -6.60
N GLN A 121 -7.04 6.44 -5.41
CA GLN A 121 -5.70 5.88 -5.20
C GLN A 121 -4.61 6.61 -6.00
N HIS A 122 -4.72 7.94 -6.06
CA HIS A 122 -3.91 8.77 -6.95
C HIS A 122 -3.11 9.80 -6.17
N LEU A 123 -1.78 9.63 -6.12
CA LEU A 123 -0.88 10.49 -5.34
C LEU A 123 -0.82 11.93 -5.86
N GLU A 124 -0.99 12.14 -7.16
CA GLU A 124 -0.93 13.49 -7.74
C GLU A 124 -2.13 14.34 -7.34
N SER A 125 -3.27 13.72 -7.00
CA SER A 125 -4.46 14.44 -6.51
C SER A 125 -4.18 15.20 -5.21
N CYS A 126 -3.19 14.77 -4.41
CA CYS A 126 -2.73 15.51 -3.24
C CYS A 126 -1.99 16.82 -3.57
N GLY A 127 -1.56 17.03 -4.83
CA GLY A 127 -0.84 18.23 -5.25
C GLY A 127 -1.67 19.52 -5.21
N ALA A 128 -2.98 19.42 -4.98
CA ALA A 128 -3.87 20.56 -4.75
C ALA A 128 -3.77 21.15 -3.33
N LEU A 129 -3.00 20.52 -2.42
CA LEU A 129 -2.82 20.96 -1.04
C LEU A 129 -1.49 21.69 -0.85
N GLU A 130 -1.47 22.63 0.10
CA GLU A 130 -0.25 23.34 0.51
C GLU A 130 0.77 22.37 1.13
N ASP A 131 0.32 21.54 2.07
CA ASP A 131 1.08 20.39 2.58
C ASP A 131 0.48 19.07 2.07
N PRO A 132 1.07 18.45 1.03
CA PRO A 132 0.56 17.21 0.46
C PRO A 132 0.96 15.96 1.25
N MET A 133 1.87 16.05 2.22
CA MET A 133 2.46 14.86 2.85
C MET A 133 1.43 14.00 3.60
N PRO A 134 0.56 14.56 4.48
CA PRO A 134 -0.46 13.77 5.16
C PRO A 134 -1.44 13.09 4.19
N CYS A 135 -1.79 13.77 3.10
CA CYS A 135 -2.62 13.20 2.04
C CYS A 135 -1.92 12.04 1.33
N ARG A 136 -0.65 12.22 0.93
CA ARG A 136 0.15 11.19 0.24
C ARG A 136 0.34 9.94 1.09
N ASP A 137 0.50 10.12 2.39
CA ASP A 137 0.61 9.01 3.35
C ASP A 137 -0.70 8.21 3.43
N ARG A 138 -1.86 8.89 3.55
CA ARG A 138 -3.18 8.22 3.50
C ARG A 138 -3.45 7.53 2.17
N VAL A 139 -3.04 8.11 1.04
CA VAL A 139 -3.16 7.49 -0.29
C VAL A 139 -2.26 6.27 -0.40
N SER A 140 -1.00 6.38 0.05
CA SER A 140 -0.04 5.26 0.05
C SER A 140 -0.56 4.10 0.89
N PHE A 141 -1.13 4.38 2.06
CA PHE A 141 -1.83 3.41 2.89
C PHE A 141 -2.98 2.72 2.14
N ALA A 142 -3.82 3.49 1.45
CA ALA A 142 -4.96 2.95 0.70
C ALA A 142 -4.53 2.05 -0.47
N ILE A 143 -3.48 2.44 -1.20
CA ILE A 143 -2.87 1.64 -2.27
C ILE A 143 -2.30 0.34 -1.71
N ALA A 144 -1.47 0.44 -0.66
CA ALA A 144 -0.88 -0.73 -0.01
C ALA A 144 -1.95 -1.72 0.46
N LYS A 145 -3.03 -1.21 1.05
CA LYS A 145 -4.18 -2.02 1.47
C LYS A 145 -4.89 -2.73 0.30
N SER A 146 -5.21 -2.02 -0.78
CA SER A 146 -5.94 -2.62 -1.91
C SER A 146 -5.12 -3.64 -2.68
N GLU A 147 -3.82 -3.36 -2.84
CA GLU A 147 -2.89 -4.25 -3.52
C GLU A 147 -2.44 -5.42 -2.63
N ARG A 148 -2.78 -5.39 -1.33
CA ARG A 148 -2.21 -6.29 -0.30
C ARG A 148 -0.67 -6.27 -0.35
N ASN A 149 -0.12 -5.08 -0.53
CA ASN A 149 1.29 -4.85 -0.79
C ASN A 149 1.95 -4.24 0.45
N TYR A 150 2.58 -5.09 1.26
CA TYR A 150 3.27 -4.68 2.48
C TYR A 150 4.37 -3.66 2.22
N GLY A 151 5.20 -3.88 1.20
CA GLY A 151 6.26 -2.93 0.82
C GLY A 151 5.70 -1.55 0.42
N GLY A 152 4.41 -1.46 0.10
CA GLY A 152 3.73 -0.20 -0.12
C GLY A 152 3.65 0.70 1.13
N CYS A 153 3.61 0.11 2.33
CA CYS A 153 3.60 0.85 3.58
C CYS A 153 4.90 1.64 3.81
N GLU A 154 6.04 1.21 3.27
CA GLU A 154 7.33 1.90 3.42
C GLU A 154 7.37 3.28 2.76
N ARG A 155 6.40 3.58 1.89
CA ARG A 155 6.25 4.91 1.28
C ARG A 155 5.66 5.95 2.24
N ILE A 156 4.98 5.49 3.30
CA ILE A 156 4.33 6.34 4.30
C ILE A 156 5.42 6.98 5.18
N LYS A 157 5.39 8.30 5.36
CA LYS A 157 6.36 9.05 6.17
C LYS A 157 5.99 9.09 7.64
N ASP A 158 4.72 9.22 7.96
CA ASP A 158 4.19 9.10 9.32
C ASP A 158 4.47 7.69 9.89
N GLU A 159 5.21 7.62 11.01
CA GLU A 159 5.65 6.36 11.60
C GLU A 159 4.50 5.55 12.21
N VAL A 160 3.53 6.23 12.82
CA VAL A 160 2.36 5.60 13.45
C VAL A 160 1.46 5.00 12.38
N LEU A 161 1.20 5.74 11.30
CA LEU A 161 0.40 5.28 10.18
C LEU A 161 1.13 4.17 9.40
N ARG A 162 2.46 4.23 9.27
CA ARG A 162 3.27 3.16 8.70
C ARG A 162 3.15 1.88 9.53
N GLY A 163 3.28 1.98 10.85
CA GLY A 163 3.05 0.86 11.77
C GLY A 163 1.65 0.26 11.58
N SER A 164 0.61 1.08 11.66
CA SER A 164 -0.78 0.61 11.47
C SER A 164 -1.02 -0.02 10.09
N CYS A 165 -0.32 0.44 9.05
CA CYS A 165 -0.40 -0.14 7.70
C CYS A 165 0.14 -1.57 7.69
N ARG A 166 1.33 -1.75 8.29
CA ARG A 166 1.99 -3.03 8.44
C ARG A 166 1.11 -3.99 9.24
N ASP A 167 0.64 -3.57 10.41
CA ASP A 167 -0.16 -4.40 11.32
C ASP A 167 -1.45 -4.88 10.66
N ARG A 168 -2.16 -4.00 9.93
CA ARG A 168 -3.40 -4.38 9.24
C ARG A 168 -3.17 -5.35 8.10
N LEU A 169 -2.09 -5.18 7.34
CA LEU A 169 -1.76 -6.08 6.24
C LEU A 169 -1.28 -7.45 6.74
N ILE A 170 -0.45 -7.45 7.79
CA ILE A 170 0.00 -8.65 8.48
C ILE A 170 -1.19 -9.39 9.06
N GLY A 171 -1.98 -8.75 9.93
CA GLY A 171 -3.13 -9.36 10.57
C GLY A 171 -4.14 -9.94 9.58
N ALA A 172 -4.39 -9.24 8.46
CA ALA A 172 -5.26 -9.75 7.40
C ALA A 172 -4.68 -10.98 6.67
N ALA A 173 -3.37 -11.03 6.45
CA ALA A 173 -2.71 -12.18 5.82
C ALA A 173 -2.82 -13.43 6.71
N PHE A 174 -2.50 -13.31 8.01
CA PHE A 174 -2.58 -14.44 8.94
C PHE A 174 -4.02 -14.89 9.22
N ALA A 175 -4.96 -13.96 9.37
CA ALA A 175 -6.38 -14.30 9.53
C ALA A 175 -6.97 -15.04 8.31
N SER A 176 -6.36 -14.87 7.12
CA SER A 176 -6.77 -15.57 5.90
C SER A 176 -5.94 -16.82 5.58
N GLY A 177 -5.06 -17.24 6.49
CA GLY A 177 -4.17 -18.40 6.29
C GLY A 177 -3.21 -18.23 5.11
N GLN A 178 -2.96 -16.99 4.68
CA GLN A 178 -2.05 -16.70 3.57
C GLN A 178 -0.61 -16.94 4.01
N SER A 179 0.10 -17.77 3.25
CA SER A 179 1.54 -17.90 3.43
C SER A 179 2.24 -16.65 2.93
N CYS A 180 3.43 -16.38 3.47
CA CYS A 180 4.25 -15.26 3.05
C CYS A 180 4.52 -15.18 1.54
N ALA A 181 4.55 -16.32 0.85
CA ALA A 181 4.77 -16.35 -0.61
C ALA A 181 3.67 -15.60 -1.39
N SER A 182 2.49 -15.42 -0.80
CA SER A 182 1.37 -14.67 -1.38
C SER A 182 1.33 -13.19 -0.97
N THR A 183 2.25 -12.78 -0.11
CA THR A 183 2.40 -11.41 0.36
C THR A 183 3.60 -10.79 -0.34
N HIS A 184 3.50 -9.53 -0.78
CA HIS A 184 4.64 -8.79 -1.36
C HIS A 184 5.68 -8.37 -0.28
N LEU A 185 5.91 -9.24 0.72
CA LEU A 185 6.91 -9.10 1.77
C LEU A 185 8.29 -9.53 1.24
N SER A 186 9.36 -8.97 1.80
CA SER A 186 10.69 -9.56 1.63
C SER A 186 10.75 -10.90 2.37
N GLU A 187 11.65 -11.78 1.94
CA GLU A 187 11.87 -13.08 2.59
C GLU A 187 12.21 -12.91 4.08
N GLU A 188 13.04 -11.92 4.41
CA GLU A 188 13.40 -11.57 5.78
C GLU A 188 12.22 -11.03 6.59
N ALA A 189 11.44 -10.11 6.03
CA ALA A 189 10.29 -9.55 6.74
C ALA A 189 9.23 -10.63 7.01
N CYS A 190 8.98 -11.51 6.04
CA CYS A 190 8.15 -12.69 6.25
C CYS A 190 8.66 -13.54 7.43
N LEU A 191 9.94 -13.90 7.41
CA LEU A 191 10.52 -14.78 8.42
C LEU A 191 10.38 -14.19 9.82
N ILE A 192 10.63 -12.88 9.98
CA ILE A 192 10.44 -12.19 11.26
C ILE A 192 9.00 -12.32 11.74
N ILE A 193 8.03 -12.08 10.86
CA ILE A 193 6.61 -12.12 11.26
C ILE A 193 6.17 -13.54 11.62
N GLU A 194 6.57 -14.54 10.84
CA GLU A 194 6.24 -15.95 11.10
C GLU A 194 6.82 -16.42 12.44
N LEU A 195 8.08 -16.07 12.72
CA LEU A 195 8.74 -16.42 13.97
C LEU A 195 8.12 -15.71 15.17
N ARG A 196 7.72 -14.42 15.05
CA ARG A 196 7.02 -13.70 16.14
C ARG A 196 5.68 -14.34 16.43
N ALA A 197 4.90 -14.64 15.39
CA ALA A 197 3.61 -15.32 15.54
C ALA A 197 3.75 -16.73 16.10
N GLN A 198 4.80 -17.47 15.71
CA GLN A 198 5.10 -18.78 16.29
C GLN A 198 5.47 -18.65 17.77
N ALA A 199 6.37 -17.74 18.16
CA ALA A 199 6.81 -17.56 19.54
C ALA A 199 5.63 -17.29 20.47
N VAL A 200 4.82 -16.28 20.15
CA VAL A 200 3.62 -15.89 20.91
C VAL A 200 2.56 -17.00 20.85
N GLY A 201 2.35 -17.61 19.68
CA GLY A 201 1.30 -18.62 19.52
C GLY A 201 1.60 -19.97 20.17
N THR A 202 2.87 -20.28 20.47
CA THR A 202 3.25 -21.53 21.15
C THR A 202 3.77 -21.30 22.57
N GLY A 203 3.92 -20.05 23.03
CA GLY A 203 4.59 -19.75 24.29
C GLY A 203 6.08 -20.15 24.32
N ASP A 204 6.74 -20.30 23.17
CA ASP A 204 8.12 -20.80 23.10
C ASP A 204 9.10 -19.66 22.76
N VAL A 205 9.75 -19.11 23.80
CA VAL A 205 10.72 -18.02 23.66
C VAL A 205 11.96 -18.42 22.84
N SER A 206 12.29 -19.72 22.73
CA SER A 206 13.43 -20.18 21.93
C SER A 206 13.24 -19.93 20.43
N VAL A 207 12.00 -19.69 20.00
CA VAL A 207 11.69 -19.26 18.63
C VAL A 207 12.34 -17.90 18.33
N CYS A 208 12.48 -17.01 19.32
CA CYS A 208 13.12 -15.70 19.15
C CYS A 208 14.63 -15.82 18.83
N ASP A 209 15.30 -16.90 19.20
CA ASP A 209 16.71 -17.15 18.85
C ASP A 209 16.92 -17.42 17.35
N ARG A 210 15.85 -17.78 16.65
CA ARG A 210 15.87 -18.06 15.20
C ARG A 210 15.74 -16.80 14.35
N MET A 211 15.60 -15.62 14.98
CA MET A 211 15.41 -14.36 14.28
C MET A 211 16.61 -13.98 13.41
N PRO A 212 16.38 -13.39 12.23
CA PRO A 212 17.45 -13.08 11.28
C PRO A 212 18.35 -11.93 11.73
N THR A 213 17.88 -11.06 12.63
CA THR A 213 18.66 -9.93 13.17
C THR A 213 18.53 -9.82 14.69
N PRO A 214 19.53 -9.26 15.39
CA PRO A 214 19.44 -8.99 16.83
C PRO A 214 18.27 -8.08 17.20
N ALA A 215 17.97 -7.06 16.38
CA ALA A 215 16.86 -6.15 16.61
C ALA A 215 15.51 -6.87 16.59
N SER A 216 15.31 -7.77 15.61
CA SER A 216 14.09 -8.60 15.56
C SER A 216 14.01 -9.64 16.68
N ALA A 217 15.14 -10.12 17.18
CA ALA A 217 15.17 -11.02 18.34
C ALA A 217 14.73 -10.29 19.62
N GLU A 218 15.25 -9.07 19.83
CA GLU A 218 14.87 -8.23 20.96
C GLU A 218 13.38 -7.87 20.91
N GLU A 219 12.86 -7.48 19.74
CA GLU A 219 11.44 -7.18 19.56
C GLU A 219 10.54 -8.41 19.79
N CYS A 220 10.99 -9.61 19.41
CA CYS A 220 10.28 -10.86 19.68
C CYS A 220 10.15 -11.17 21.18
N VAL A 221 11.25 -10.98 21.92
CA VAL A 221 11.24 -11.17 23.38
C VAL A 221 10.36 -10.12 24.06
N LEU A 222 10.35 -8.88 23.56
CA LEU A 222 9.44 -7.84 24.04
C LEU A 222 7.96 -8.19 23.81
N ASP A 223 7.62 -8.79 22.66
CA ASP A 223 6.24 -9.26 22.45
C ASP A 223 5.83 -10.31 23.50
N MET A 224 6.73 -11.25 23.80
CA MET A 224 6.52 -12.28 24.81
C MET A 224 6.37 -11.70 26.22
N SER A 225 7.07 -10.61 26.55
CA SER A 225 6.96 -9.97 27.86
C SER A 225 5.68 -9.17 28.06
N GLU A 226 5.00 -8.78 26.97
CA GLU A 226 3.76 -8.00 27.02
C GLU A 226 2.51 -8.85 26.70
N SER A 227 2.71 -10.10 26.27
CA SER A 227 1.62 -11.01 25.91
C SER A 227 1.23 -11.87 27.10
N ASP A 228 -0.06 -11.91 27.39
CA ASP A 228 -0.71 -12.79 28.37
C ASP A 228 -1.66 -13.70 27.56
N LEU A 229 -1.22 -14.94 27.33
CA LEU A 229 -1.78 -15.80 26.27
C LEU A 229 -3.02 -16.55 26.73
N ASP A 230 -3.04 -17.01 27.98
CA ASP A 230 -4.17 -17.68 28.60
C ASP A 230 -5.08 -16.75 29.41
N ARG A 231 -4.64 -15.51 29.65
CA ARG A 231 -5.38 -14.43 30.30
C ARG A 231 -5.60 -14.64 31.78
N ASP A 232 -4.65 -15.28 32.45
CA ASP A 232 -4.62 -15.35 33.90
C ASP A 232 -4.12 -14.03 34.55
N GLY A 233 -3.43 -13.19 33.76
CA GLY A 233 -2.84 -11.92 34.17
C GLY A 233 -1.32 -11.97 34.39
N LEU A 234 -0.68 -13.10 34.15
CA LEU A 234 0.74 -13.34 34.20
C LEU A 234 1.31 -13.29 32.76
N PRO A 235 2.28 -12.41 32.45
CA PRO A 235 2.82 -12.37 31.10
C PRO A 235 3.61 -13.63 30.74
N ALA A 236 3.53 -14.06 29.49
CA ALA A 236 4.11 -15.32 29.01
C ALA A 236 5.61 -15.45 29.29
N LEU A 237 6.40 -14.38 29.19
CA LEU A 237 7.82 -14.45 29.54
C LEU A 237 8.03 -14.74 31.03
N GLN A 238 7.19 -14.18 31.90
CA GLN A 238 7.26 -14.42 33.34
C GLN A 238 6.84 -15.85 33.69
N GLU A 239 5.83 -16.38 33.00
CA GLU A 239 5.43 -17.79 33.11
C GLU A 239 6.56 -18.74 32.74
N ILE A 240 7.23 -18.50 31.61
CA ILE A 240 8.40 -19.28 31.17
C ILE A 240 9.53 -19.22 32.23
N GLU A 241 9.75 -18.06 32.85
CA GLU A 241 10.75 -17.90 33.92
C GLU A 241 10.39 -18.69 35.19
N LEU A 242 9.09 -18.79 35.50
CA LEU A 242 8.56 -19.59 36.60
C LEU A 242 8.46 -21.08 36.27
N GLY A 243 8.52 -21.43 34.99
CA GLY A 243 8.37 -22.79 34.48
C GLY A 243 6.92 -23.23 34.30
N THR A 244 5.96 -22.31 34.38
CA THR A 244 4.54 -22.55 34.09
C THR A 244 4.31 -22.61 32.57
N ASP A 245 3.18 -23.17 32.14
CA ASP A 245 2.81 -23.24 30.72
C ASP A 245 2.05 -21.98 30.32
N PRO A 246 2.60 -21.12 29.42
CA PRO A 246 1.97 -19.86 29.08
C PRO A 246 0.59 -19.95 28.45
N ASN A 247 0.17 -21.15 28.03
CA ASN A 247 -1.14 -21.38 27.42
C ASN A 247 -2.12 -22.05 28.39
N ASN A 248 -1.78 -22.16 29.67
CA ASN A 248 -2.56 -22.87 30.66
C ASN A 248 -2.64 -22.11 31.99
N LEU A 249 -3.82 -21.53 32.22
CA LEU A 249 -4.13 -20.68 33.37
C LEU A 249 -3.91 -21.34 34.74
N ASP A 250 -3.84 -22.67 34.79
CA ASP A 250 -3.62 -23.49 35.99
C ASP A 250 -2.68 -24.64 35.56
N THR A 251 -1.37 -24.42 35.69
CA THR A 251 -0.35 -25.31 35.13
C THR A 251 -0.35 -26.69 35.78
N ASP A 252 -0.55 -26.76 37.10
CA ASP A 252 -0.52 -28.00 37.85
C ASP A 252 -1.88 -28.71 37.93
N GLY A 253 -2.95 -28.01 37.57
CA GLY A 253 -4.31 -28.50 37.46
C GLY A 253 -5.01 -28.69 38.81
N ASP A 254 -4.57 -28.00 39.86
CA ASP A 254 -5.10 -28.14 41.22
C ASP A 254 -6.37 -27.28 41.49
N GLY A 255 -6.69 -26.38 40.56
CA GLY A 255 -7.86 -25.51 40.58
C GLY A 255 -7.60 -24.08 41.03
N PHE A 256 -6.35 -23.71 41.30
CA PHE A 256 -5.90 -22.32 41.46
C PHE A 256 -5.10 -21.89 40.23
N GLY A 257 -5.21 -20.62 39.84
CA GLY A 257 -4.47 -20.14 38.67
C GLY A 257 -3.03 -19.78 39.00
N ASP A 258 -2.13 -19.87 38.02
CA ASP A 258 -0.69 -19.65 38.21
C ASP A 258 -0.41 -18.27 38.84
N LEU A 259 -1.04 -17.19 38.34
CA LEU A 259 -0.96 -15.87 38.96
C LEU A 259 -1.43 -15.87 40.43
N GLU A 260 -2.58 -16.51 40.72
CA GLU A 260 -3.14 -16.54 42.07
C GLU A 260 -2.18 -17.21 43.05
N GLU A 261 -1.56 -18.31 42.62
CA GLU A 261 -0.58 -19.02 43.41
C GLU A 261 0.67 -18.18 43.65
N VAL A 262 1.22 -17.56 42.60
CA VAL A 262 2.40 -16.70 42.69
C VAL A 262 2.16 -15.51 43.63
N GLU A 263 1.02 -14.83 43.52
CA GLU A 263 0.67 -13.69 44.39
C GLU A 263 0.50 -14.11 45.85
N ASN A 264 0.03 -15.33 46.12
CA ASN A 264 -0.18 -15.85 47.47
C ASN A 264 1.02 -16.66 48.03
N GLY A 265 2.08 -16.83 47.22
CA GLY A 265 3.28 -17.58 47.57
C GLY A 265 3.07 -19.09 47.65
N TYR A 266 2.23 -19.64 46.78
CA TYR A 266 2.05 -21.06 46.49
C TYR A 266 2.84 -21.45 45.23
N ASN A 267 3.18 -22.73 45.10
CA ASN A 267 4.00 -23.21 43.99
C ASN A 267 3.10 -23.56 42.77
N PRO A 268 3.18 -22.83 41.65
CA PRO A 268 2.29 -23.05 40.49
C PRO A 268 2.59 -24.32 39.68
N LEU A 269 3.54 -25.14 40.16
CA LEU A 269 3.96 -26.39 39.52
C LEU A 269 3.62 -27.63 40.36
N GLY A 270 2.81 -27.48 41.42
CA GLY A 270 2.42 -28.56 42.30
C GLY A 270 2.31 -28.12 43.76
N GLU A 271 1.96 -29.08 44.62
CA GLU A 271 1.74 -28.81 46.05
C GLU A 271 2.88 -28.04 46.75
N GLY A 272 2.54 -27.00 47.49
CA GLY A 272 3.45 -26.35 48.45
C GLY A 272 3.54 -24.84 48.30
N ARG A 273 4.64 -24.26 48.81
CA ARG A 273 4.96 -22.83 48.71
C ARG A 273 6.24 -22.65 47.90
N ILE A 274 6.39 -21.48 47.27
CA ILE A 274 7.62 -21.07 46.58
C ILE A 274 8.72 -20.89 47.65
N GLU A 275 9.71 -21.78 47.68
CA GLU A 275 10.88 -21.72 48.59
C GLU A 275 12.10 -21.06 47.96
#